data_AF-A0AAV0UCR9-F1
#
_entry.id   AF-A0AAV0UCR9-F1
#
_cell.length_a   1.000
_cell.length_b   1.000
_cell.length_c   1.000
_cell.angle_alpha   90.00
_cell.angle_beta   90.00
_cell.angle_gamma   90.00
#
_symmetry.space_group_name_H-M   'P 1'
#
loop_
_entity.id
_entity.type
_entity.pdbx_description
1 polymer ?
#
loop_
_entity_poly.entity_id
_entity_poly.type
_entity_poly.pdbx_seq_one_letter_code
_entity_poly.pdbx_strand_id
1 'polypeptide(L)'
;MVDPPTLRRIFRTAIESDVLCEIFHVLRYAVLPVSKTNASLPTGTMSFVLTFISELTKVPRFNMTIMLLSDSDKEDVAWVVQYLEALAKKNSKIDEHQVANLRKLYQLP
;
A
#
# COMPACT_ATOMS: atom_id res chain seq x y z
N MET A 1 16.98 -5.01 2.56
CA MET A 1 15.63 -4.41 2.70
C MET A 1 15.55 -3.20 1.77
N VAL A 2 14.42 -3.02 1.08
CA VAL A 2 14.16 -1.84 0.26
C VAL A 2 13.71 -0.70 1.18
N ASP A 3 14.35 0.45 1.09
CA ASP A 3 13.99 1.64 1.85
C ASP A 3 12.97 2.48 1.05
N PRO A 4 11.76 2.78 1.58
CA PRO A 4 10.71 3.47 0.84
C PRO A 4 11.13 4.74 0.07
N PRO A 5 11.94 5.66 0.63
CA PRO A 5 12.39 6.86 -0.08
C PRO A 5 13.19 6.57 -1.35
N THR A 6 13.78 5.36 -1.46
CA THR A 6 14.56 4.96 -2.63
C THR A 6 13.71 4.46 -3.80
N LEU A 7 12.39 4.27 -3.62
CA LEU A 7 11.50 3.75 -4.66
C LEU A 7 11.48 4.62 -5.92
N ARG A 8 11.57 5.94 -5.79
CA ARG A 8 11.67 6.87 -6.93
C ARG A 8 12.97 6.71 -7.73
N ARG A 9 14.03 6.21 -7.09
CA ARG A 9 15.30 5.90 -7.76
C ARG A 9 15.25 4.53 -8.44
N ILE A 10 14.58 3.56 -7.82
CA ILE A 10 14.39 2.21 -8.36
C ILE A 10 13.47 2.28 -9.60
N PHE A 11 12.30 2.88 -9.44
CA PHE A 11 11.32 3.09 -10.51
C PHE A 11 11.50 4.47 -11.14
N ARG A 12 12.70 4.71 -11.71
CA ARG A 12 13.09 6.03 -12.22
C ARG A 12 12.16 6.57 -13.31
N THR A 13 11.59 5.68 -14.13
CA THR A 13 10.80 6.06 -15.31
C THR A 13 9.32 5.75 -15.15
N ALA A 14 9.01 4.57 -14.65
CA ALA A 14 7.67 4.09 -14.37
C ALA A 14 7.77 2.84 -13.47
N ILE A 15 6.63 2.46 -12.90
CA ILE A 15 6.39 1.12 -12.37
C ILE A 15 5.40 0.41 -13.30
N GLU A 16 5.72 -0.82 -13.67
CA GLU A 16 4.83 -1.67 -14.47
C GLU A 16 3.64 -2.13 -13.62
N SER A 17 2.47 -2.30 -14.25
CA SER A 17 1.24 -2.73 -13.58
C SER A 17 1.45 -4.03 -12.81
N ASP A 18 2.07 -5.01 -13.46
CA ASP A 18 2.26 -6.36 -12.93
C ASP A 18 3.17 -6.31 -11.69
N VAL A 19 4.22 -5.49 -11.73
CA VAL A 19 5.10 -5.27 -10.58
C VAL A 19 4.35 -4.59 -9.43
N LEU A 20 3.48 -3.64 -9.72
CA LEU A 20 2.65 -3.00 -8.70
C LEU A 20 1.67 -4.00 -8.07
N CYS A 21 1.04 -4.86 -8.87
CA CYS A 21 0.17 -5.93 -8.38
C CYS A 21 0.93 -6.89 -7.47
N GLU A 22 2.09 -7.39 -7.91
CA GLU A 22 2.91 -8.31 -7.12
C GLU A 22 3.39 -7.70 -5.80
N ILE A 23 3.72 -6.40 -5.80
CA ILE A 23 4.02 -5.69 -4.55
C ILE A 23 2.83 -5.76 -3.59
N PHE A 24 1.62 -5.44 -4.06
CA PHE A 24 0.42 -5.46 -3.21
C PHE A 24 0.03 -6.87 -2.79
N HIS A 25 0.26 -7.86 -3.64
CA HIS A 25 0.10 -9.28 -3.31
C HIS A 25 1.01 -9.68 -2.13
N VAL A 26 2.30 -9.36 -2.22
CA VAL A 26 3.28 -9.61 -1.16
C VAL A 26 2.93 -8.84 0.12
N LEU A 27 2.52 -7.58 0.01
CA LEU A 27 2.09 -6.77 1.15
C LEU A 27 0.87 -7.38 1.84
N ARG A 28 -0.13 -7.83 1.07
CA ARG A 28 -1.29 -8.55 1.60
C ARG A 28 -0.84 -9.76 2.39
N TYR A 29 -0.01 -10.63 1.83
CA TYR A 29 0.50 -11.81 2.55
C TYR A 29 1.35 -11.47 3.78
N ALA A 30 2.09 -10.36 3.77
CA ALA A 30 2.87 -9.94 4.92
C ALA A 30 1.98 -9.51 6.11
N VAL A 31 0.79 -8.98 5.85
CA VAL A 31 -0.12 -8.47 6.91
C VAL A 31 -1.33 -9.39 7.18
N LEU A 32 -1.68 -10.29 6.26
CA LEU A 32 -2.81 -11.22 6.36
C LEU A 32 -2.72 -12.23 7.53
N PRO A 33 -1.54 -12.78 7.90
CA PRO A 33 -1.39 -13.63 9.08
C PRO A 33 -1.83 -12.94 10.38
N VAL A 34 -1.62 -11.63 10.46
CA VAL A 34 -1.99 -10.81 11.62
C VAL A 34 -3.48 -10.51 11.65
N SER A 35 -4.12 -10.34 10.49
CA SER A 35 -5.58 -10.25 10.41
C SER A 35 -6.30 -11.52 10.87
N LYS A 36 -5.69 -12.70 10.72
CA LYS A 36 -6.31 -13.99 11.09
C LYS A 36 -6.04 -14.44 12.53
N THR A 37 -4.92 -14.05 13.10
CA THR A 37 -4.46 -14.57 14.40
C THR A 37 -4.78 -13.67 15.59
N ASN A 38 -5.46 -12.53 15.40
CA ASN A 38 -5.62 -11.46 16.39
C ASN A 38 -4.28 -10.98 17.00
N ALA A 39 -3.14 -11.40 16.45
CA ALA A 39 -1.85 -10.87 16.80
C ALA A 39 -1.80 -9.40 16.37
N SER A 40 -1.08 -8.56 17.09
CA SER A 40 -0.76 -7.21 16.62
C SER A 40 0.43 -7.28 15.68
N LEU A 41 0.35 -6.69 14.49
CA LEU A 41 1.54 -6.49 13.65
C LEU A 41 2.53 -5.65 14.47
N PRO A 42 3.84 -5.93 14.42
CA PRO A 42 4.83 -5.01 14.96
C PRO A 42 4.58 -3.61 14.39
N THR A 43 4.53 -2.59 15.25
CA THR A 43 4.23 -1.19 14.84
C THR A 43 5.17 -0.73 13.71
N GLY A 44 6.42 -1.22 13.70
CA GLY A 44 7.40 -0.94 12.64
C GLY A 44 6.97 -1.46 11.26
N THR A 45 6.31 -2.62 11.18
CA THR A 45 5.83 -3.18 9.90
C THR A 45 4.67 -2.33 9.36
N MET A 46 3.75 -1.87 10.21
CA MET A 46 2.64 -1.02 9.74
C MET A 46 3.14 0.33 9.22
N SER A 47 4.02 0.97 9.99
CA SER A 47 4.64 2.23 9.58
C SER A 47 5.44 2.06 8.29
N PHE A 48 6.13 0.93 8.13
CA PHE A 48 6.83 0.59 6.90
C PHE A 48 5.87 0.47 5.72
N VAL A 49 4.82 -0.34 5.82
CA VAL A 49 3.85 -0.55 4.72
C VAL A 49 3.21 0.78 4.32
N LEU A 50 2.77 1.58 5.30
CA LEU A 50 2.17 2.89 5.04
C LEU A 50 3.13 3.84 4.31
N THR A 51 4.39 3.89 4.77
CA THR A 51 5.43 4.73 4.14
C THR A 51 5.75 4.22 2.74
N PHE A 52 5.84 2.90 2.57
CA PHE A 52 6.15 2.23 1.31
C PHE A 52 5.10 2.54 0.24
N ILE A 53 3.81 2.31 0.54
CA ILE A 53 2.73 2.62 -0.41
C ILE A 53 2.61 4.13 -0.64
N SER A 54 2.89 4.96 0.37
CA SER A 54 2.92 6.42 0.18
C SER A 54 4.01 6.85 -0.80
N GLU A 55 5.22 6.28 -0.72
CA GLU A 55 6.30 6.59 -1.66
C GLU A 55 6.06 6.01 -3.06
N LEU A 56 5.35 4.88 -3.19
CA LEU A 56 4.92 4.36 -4.50
C LEU A 56 4.07 5.37 -5.27
N THR A 57 3.17 6.10 -4.59
CA THR A 57 2.35 7.14 -5.24
C THR A 57 3.16 8.28 -5.85
N LYS A 58 4.44 8.44 -5.44
CA LYS A 58 5.36 9.48 -5.91
C LYS A 58 6.22 9.01 -7.09
N VAL A 59 6.11 7.75 -7.50
CA VAL A 59 6.81 7.21 -8.66
C VAL A 59 6.26 7.86 -9.95
N PRO A 60 7.11 8.22 -10.92
CA PRO A 60 6.66 8.76 -12.20
C PRO A 60 5.64 7.85 -12.87
N ARG A 61 4.61 8.45 -13.49
CA ARG A 61 3.51 7.75 -14.17
C ARG A 61 2.65 6.83 -13.29
N PHE A 62 2.78 6.89 -11.97
CA PHE A 62 1.96 6.09 -11.04
C PHE A 62 0.46 6.16 -11.35
N ASN A 63 -0.09 7.36 -11.57
CA ASN A 63 -1.51 7.52 -11.91
C ASN A 63 -1.92 6.78 -13.19
N MET A 64 -1.04 6.73 -14.21
CA MET A 64 -1.29 5.96 -15.42
C MET A 64 -1.27 4.46 -15.12
N THR A 65 -0.28 3.99 -14.34
CA THR A 65 -0.21 2.58 -13.94
C THR A 65 -1.45 2.14 -13.17
N ILE A 66 -1.94 2.96 -12.22
CA ILE A 66 -3.17 2.67 -11.45
C ILE A 66 -4.41 2.62 -12.34
N MET A 67 -4.49 3.47 -13.37
CA MET A 67 -5.62 3.47 -14.32
C MET A 67 -5.62 2.23 -15.23
N LEU A 68 -4.47 1.58 -15.44
CA LEU A 68 -4.37 0.36 -16.24
C LEU A 68 -4.75 -0.91 -15.47
N LEU A 69 -4.82 -0.84 -14.14
CA LEU A 69 -5.22 -1.98 -13.31
C LEU A 69 -6.70 -2.31 -13.53
N SER A 70 -6.98 -3.61 -13.73
CA SER A 70 -8.34 -4.12 -13.72
C SER A 70 -8.95 -4.08 -12.31
N ASP A 71 -10.27 -4.26 -12.20
CA ASP A 71 -10.93 -4.32 -10.89
C ASP A 71 -10.41 -5.48 -10.04
N SER A 72 -10.09 -6.63 -10.66
CA SER A 72 -9.47 -7.77 -9.99
C SER A 72 -8.06 -7.46 -9.49
N ASP A 73 -7.26 -6.72 -10.26
CA ASP A 73 -5.91 -6.32 -9.85
C ASP A 73 -5.93 -5.36 -8.66
N LYS A 74 -7.00 -4.56 -8.56
CA LYS A 74 -7.21 -3.64 -7.45
C LYS A 74 -7.71 -4.33 -6.18
N GLU A 75 -8.08 -5.61 -6.19
CA GLU A 75 -8.55 -6.30 -4.98
C GLU A 75 -7.48 -6.32 -3.88
N ASP A 76 -6.24 -6.66 -4.22
CA ASP A 76 -5.13 -6.68 -3.25
C ASP A 76 -4.80 -5.26 -2.77
N VAL A 77 -4.86 -4.28 -3.67
CA VAL A 77 -4.67 -2.86 -3.34
C VAL A 77 -5.74 -2.38 -2.36
N ALA A 78 -7.00 -2.65 -2.68
CA ALA A 78 -8.15 -2.31 -1.86
C ALA A 78 -8.05 -2.95 -0.48
N TRP A 79 -7.73 -4.25 -0.44
CA TRP A 79 -7.63 -5.01 0.79
C TRP A 79 -6.55 -4.43 1.72
N VAL A 80 -5.36 -4.13 1.19
CA VAL A 80 -4.25 -3.56 2.00
C VAL A 80 -4.61 -2.18 2.54
N VAL A 81 -5.19 -1.30 1.72
CA VAL A 81 -5.59 0.05 2.16
C VAL A 81 -6.71 -0.01 3.20
N GLN A 82 -7.74 -0.82 2.97
CA GLN A 82 -8.84 -1.03 3.94
C GLN A 82 -8.34 -1.61 5.27
N TYR A 83 -7.37 -2.52 5.22
CA TYR A 83 -6.75 -3.06 6.42
C TYR A 83 -6.02 -1.96 7.21
N LEU A 84 -5.27 -1.08 6.54
CA LEU A 84 -4.63 0.07 7.17
C LEU A 84 -5.65 1.07 7.72
N GLU A 85 -6.78 1.31 7.04
CA GLU A 85 -7.86 2.17 7.54
C GLU A 85 -8.48 1.60 8.83
N ALA A 86 -8.80 0.31 8.84
CA ALA A 86 -9.35 -0.37 10.01
C ALA A 86 -8.39 -0.35 11.20
N LEU A 87 -7.09 -0.37 10.92
CA LEU A 87 -6.05 -0.25 11.93
C LEU A 87 -5.86 1.19 12.43
N ALA A 88 -5.92 2.19 11.56
CA ALA A 88 -5.85 3.60 11.96
C ALA A 88 -6.96 3.96 12.94
N LYS A 89 -8.17 3.45 12.71
CA LYS A 89 -9.32 3.59 13.62
C LYS A 89 -9.12 2.94 14.98
N LYS A 90 -8.26 1.92 15.07
CA LYS A 90 -7.95 1.18 16.31
C LYS A 90 -6.69 1.68 17.01
N ASN A 91 -5.76 2.28 16.27
CA ASN A 91 -4.44 2.70 16.73
C ASN A 91 -4.19 4.17 16.35
N SER A 92 -4.16 5.04 17.35
CA SER A 92 -3.90 6.50 17.22
C SER A 92 -2.52 6.89 16.67
N LYS A 93 -1.66 5.91 16.35
CA LYS A 93 -0.32 6.13 15.77
C LYS A 93 -0.31 6.19 14.25
N ILE A 94 -1.41 5.83 13.59
CA ILE A 94 -1.55 5.93 12.14
C ILE A 94 -2.50 7.08 11.85
N ASP A 95 -2.07 8.01 11.01
CA ASP A 95 -2.89 9.15 10.60
C ASP A 95 -3.99 8.69 9.64
N GLU A 96 -5.24 8.74 10.10
CA GLU A 96 -6.42 8.40 9.29
C GLU A 96 -6.52 9.25 8.02
N HIS A 97 -6.11 10.52 8.07
CA HIS A 97 -6.14 11.40 6.89
C HIS A 97 -5.14 10.94 5.84
N GLN A 98 -3.98 10.44 6.26
CA GLN A 98 -2.98 9.88 5.35
C GLN A 98 -3.54 8.65 4.62
N VAL A 99 -4.21 7.74 5.35
CA VAL A 99 -4.79 6.53 4.73
C VAL A 99 -5.97 6.88 3.81
N ALA A 100 -6.83 7.81 4.22
CA ALA A 100 -7.93 8.30 3.37
C ALA A 100 -7.42 8.97 2.08
N ASN A 101 -6.28 9.68 2.14
CA ASN A 101 -5.64 10.23 0.95
C ASN A 101 -5.08 9.13 0.03
N LEU A 102 -4.49 8.07 0.61
CA LEU A 102 -4.03 6.92 -0.18
C LEU A 102 -5.17 6.24 -0.90
N ARG A 103 -6.32 6.04 -0.25
CA ARG A 103 -7.51 5.48 -0.92
C ARG A 103 -7.88 6.24 -2.20
N LYS A 104 -7.82 7.57 -2.15
CA LYS A 104 -8.07 8.43 -3.32
C LYS A 104 -6.99 8.29 -4.39
N LEU A 105 -5.71 8.29 -4.00
CA LEU A 105 -4.58 8.19 -4.93
C LEU A 105 -4.54 6.84 -5.67
N TYR A 106 -4.94 5.75 -4.98
CA TYR A 106 -5.07 4.42 -5.56
C TYR A 106 -6.39 4.20 -6.33
N GLN A 107 -7.27 5.21 -6.39
CA GLN A 107 -8.56 5.15 -7.09
C GLN A 107 -9.41 3.95 -6.66
N LEU A 108 -9.47 3.72 -5.36
CA LEU A 108 -10.22 2.61 -4.77
C LEU A 108 -11.68 3.04 -4.53
N PRO A 109 -12.67 2.16 -4.78
CA PRO A 109 -14.05 2.36 -4.35
C PRO A 109 -14.11 2.37 -2.82
#